data_AF-A0A564WXC1-F1
#
_entry.id   AF-A0A564WXC1-F1
#
_cell.length_a   1.000
_cell.length_b   1.000
_cell.length_c   1.000
_cell.angle_alpha   90.00
_cell.angle_beta   90.00
_cell.angle_gamma   90.00
#
_symmetry.space_group_name_H-M   'P 1'
#
loop_
_entity.id
_entity.type
_entity.pdbx_description
1 polymer ?
#
loop_
_entity_poly.entity_id
_entity_poly.type
_entity_poly.pdbx_seq_one_letter_code
_entity_poly.pdbx_strand_id
1 'polypeptide(L)' 'MKQGRLGYNSSNDRYGLLSSDLWLDTGFHCGEGLEVLVDDEWVRTRMEMNPAREWYLVGTPYCGDLEYVQARIPE' A
#
# COMPACT_ATOMS: atom_id res chain seq x y z
N MET A 1 -2.09 -15.73 -2.43
CA MET A 1 -1.38 -14.50 -2.04
C MET A 1 -1.37 -13.56 -3.24
N LYS A 2 -1.74 -12.29 -3.07
CA LYS A 2 -1.72 -11.29 -4.15
C LYS A 2 -0.48 -10.40 -4.00
N GLN A 3 0.38 -10.32 -4.99
CA GLN A 3 1.59 -9.49 -4.96
C GLN A 3 1.58 -8.48 -6.10
N GLY A 4 2.13 -7.29 -5.84
CA GLY A 4 2.18 -6.20 -6.78
C GLY A 4 2.95 -5.01 -6.24
N ARG A 5 2.59 -3.82 -6.72
CA ARG A 5 3.07 -2.55 -6.22
C ARG A 5 1.90 -1.69 -5.76
N LEU A 6 2.14 -0.80 -4.81
CA LEU A 6 1.20 0.25 -4.50
C LEU A 6 1.10 1.23 -5.69
N GLY A 7 -0.12 1.67 -5.96
CA GLY A 7 -0.42 2.72 -6.94
C GLY A 7 -1.59 3.56 -6.47
N TYR A 8 -1.54 4.85 -6.71
CA TYR A 8 -2.57 5.79 -6.32
C TYR A 8 -3.72 5.78 -7.33
N ASN A 9 -4.90 5.42 -6.88
CA ASN A 9 -6.11 5.41 -7.66
C ASN A 9 -6.85 6.74 -7.50
N SER A 10 -6.67 7.63 -8.47
CA SER A 10 -7.33 8.94 -8.50
C SER A 10 -8.85 8.88 -8.64
N SER A 11 -9.44 7.70 -8.89
CA SER A 11 -10.91 7.55 -8.96
C SER A 11 -11.55 7.46 -7.58
N ASN A 12 -10.78 7.10 -6.54
CA ASN A 12 -11.28 6.95 -5.17
C ASN A 12 -10.36 7.54 -4.09
N ASP A 13 -9.31 8.25 -4.50
CA ASP A 13 -8.31 8.92 -3.67
C ASP A 13 -7.54 7.99 -2.70
N ARG A 14 -7.31 6.73 -3.10
CA ARG A 14 -6.66 5.70 -2.26
C ARG A 14 -5.48 5.06 -2.98
N TYR A 15 -4.54 4.53 -2.20
CA TYR A 15 -3.59 3.56 -2.73
C TYR A 15 -4.25 2.19 -2.84
N GLY A 16 -4.12 1.55 -4.00
CA GLY A 16 -4.50 0.15 -4.22
C GLY A 16 -3.28 -0.71 -4.53
N LEU A 17 -3.52 -1.96 -4.92
CA LEU A 17 -2.48 -2.91 -5.34
C LEU A 17 -2.55 -3.17 -6.84
N LEU A 18 -1.46 -2.88 -7.55
CA LEU A 18 -1.30 -3.12 -8.98
C LEU A 18 -0.41 -4.34 -9.24
N SER A 19 -0.85 -5.22 -10.15
CA SER A 19 0.04 -6.16 -10.83
C SER A 19 0.19 -5.72 -12.27
N SER A 20 1.39 -5.31 -12.65
CA SER A 20 1.64 -4.50 -13.85
C SER A 20 0.72 -3.26 -13.84
N ASP A 21 -0.26 -3.20 -14.75
CA ASP A 21 -1.21 -2.07 -14.88
C ASP A 21 -2.65 -2.45 -14.44
N LEU A 22 -2.84 -3.64 -13.88
CA LEU A 22 -4.14 -4.16 -13.46
C LEU A 22 -4.32 -4.04 -11.94
N TRP A 23 -5.44 -3.48 -11.49
CA TRP A 23 -5.81 -3.44 -10.07
C TRP A 23 -6.16 -4.85 -9.56
N LEU A 24 -5.35 -5.35 -8.63
CA LEU A 24 -5.66 -6.53 -7.81
C LEU A 24 -6.51 -6.18 -6.58
N ASP A 25 -6.35 -4.93 -6.13
CA ASP A 25 -7.13 -4.23 -5.13
C ASP A 25 -7.20 -2.76 -5.56
N THR A 26 -8.38 -2.15 -5.56
CA THR A 26 -8.57 -0.80 -6.11
C THR A 26 -8.35 0.32 -5.10
N GLY A 27 -8.17 0.01 -3.81
CA GLY A 27 -7.98 1.04 -2.80
C GLY A 27 -8.12 0.52 -1.38
N PHE A 28 -7.04 0.61 -0.62
CA PHE A 28 -7.00 0.29 0.80
C PHE A 28 -7.75 1.34 1.66
N HIS A 29 -8.30 0.86 2.76
CA HIS A 29 -8.85 1.62 3.86
C HIS A 29 -7.87 1.68 5.04
N CYS A 30 -7.98 2.73 5.86
CA CYS A 30 -7.34 2.75 7.17
C CYS A 30 -7.73 1.50 7.94
N GLY A 31 -6.74 0.79 8.49
CA GLY A 31 -6.99 -0.45 9.21
C GLY A 31 -6.60 -1.71 8.43
N GLU A 32 -6.51 -1.64 7.10
CA GLU A 32 -6.25 -2.82 6.28
C GLU A 32 -4.77 -3.22 6.30
N GLY A 33 -4.54 -4.52 6.51
CA GLY A 33 -3.22 -5.12 6.62
C GLY A 33 -2.66 -5.51 5.25
N LEU A 34 -1.36 -5.29 5.09
CA LEU A 34 -0.57 -5.70 3.93
C LEU A 34 0.87 -5.95 4.36
N GLU A 35 1.66 -6.57 3.50
CA GLU A 35 3.10 -6.68 3.65
C GLU A 35 3.77 -5.84 2.58
N VAL A 36 4.84 -5.12 2.92
CA VAL A 36 5.64 -4.34 1.97
C VAL A 36 7.11 -4.76 2.02
N LEU A 37 7.81 -4.65 0.90
CA LEU A 37 9.23 -4.98 0.82
C LEU A 37 10.07 -3.79 1.31
N VAL A 38 10.82 -3.99 2.39
CA VAL A 38 11.76 -3.02 2.97
C VAL A 38 13.09 -3.74 3.14
N ASP A 39 14.17 -3.20 2.59
CA ASP A 39 15.51 -3.78 2.68
C ASP A 39 15.55 -5.30 2.33
N ASP A 40 14.87 -5.67 1.23
CA ASP A 40 14.70 -7.04 0.74
C ASP A 40 13.91 -8.01 1.66
N GLU A 41 13.29 -7.48 2.73
CA GLU A 41 12.43 -8.24 3.64
C GLU A 41 10.95 -7.81 3.57
N TRP A 42 10.05 -8.78 3.69
CA TRP A 42 8.62 -8.50 3.74
C TRP A 42 8.19 -8.13 5.16
N VAL A 43 7.81 -6.87 5.35
CA VAL A 43 7.39 -6.31 6.63
C VAL A 43 5.87 -6.19 6.68
N ARG A 44 5.25 -6.76 7.71
CA ARG A 44 3.82 -6.57 7.98
C ARG A 44 3.55 -5.14 8.42
N THR A 45 2.56 -4.54 7.79
CA THR A 45 2.14 -3.17 8.06
C THR A 45 0.64 -3.03 7.91
N ARG A 46 0.14 -1.81 8.11
CA ARG A 46 -1.25 -1.42 7.94
C ARG A 46 -1.30 -0.10 7.21
N MET A 47 -2.23 0.02 6.27
CA MET A 47 -2.50 1.31 5.62
C MET A 47 -3.19 2.24 6.61
N GLU A 48 -2.73 3.48 6.69
CA GLU A 48 -3.32 4.55 7.48
C GLU A 48 -3.19 5.92 6.82
N MET A 49 -3.94 6.89 7.34
CA MET A 49 -3.89 8.28 6.88
C MET A 49 -3.72 9.22 8.08
N ASN A 50 -2.77 10.15 7.97
CA ASN A 50 -2.45 11.08 9.04
C ASN A 50 -3.38 12.33 9.01
N PRO A 51 -3.35 13.21 10.01
CA PRO A 51 -4.16 14.45 10.01
C PRO A 51 -3.83 15.42 8.87
N ALA A 52 -2.64 15.33 8.26
CA ALA A 52 -2.26 16.08 7.06
C ALA A 52 -2.82 15.47 5.76
N ARG A 53 -3.60 14.38 5.87
CA ARG A 53 -4.19 13.62 4.75
C ARG A 53 -3.17 12.91 3.88
N GLU A 54 -2.02 12.57 4.45
CA GLU A 54 -1.03 11.73 3.78
C GLU A 54 -1.26 10.28 4.16
N TRP A 55 -1.25 9.40 3.16
CA TRP A 55 -1.22 7.96 3.36
C TRP A 55 0.14 7.54 3.91
N TYR A 56 0.16 6.59 4.84
CA TYR A 56 1.38 6.05 5.40
C TYR A 56 1.22 4.58 5.79
N LEU A 57 2.36 3.89 5.92
CA LEU A 57 2.43 2.48 6.26
C LEU A 57 2.99 2.32 7.67
N VAL A 58 2.16 1.90 8.61
CA VAL A 58 2.50 1.83 10.04
C VAL A 58 3.74 0.96 10.28
N GLY A 59 4.70 1.48 11.04
CA GLY A 59 5.92 0.74 11.40
C GLY A 59 6.97 0.66 10.29
N THR A 60 6.81 1.44 9.21
CA THR A 60 7.77 1.56 8.10
C THR A 60 8.16 3.03 7.91
N PRO A 61 9.22 3.35 7.14
CA PRO A 61 9.57 4.74 6.84
C PRO A 61 8.66 5.41 5.79
N TYR A 62 7.67 4.70 5.22
CA TYR A 62 6.86 5.21 4.13
C TYR A 62 5.70 6.10 4.60
N CYS A 63 5.69 7.35 4.12
CA CYS A 63 4.65 8.35 4.34
C CYS A 63 4.59 9.30 3.13
N GLY A 64 3.38 9.65 2.69
CA GLY A 64 3.16 10.53 1.54
C GLY A 64 3.03 9.77 0.22
N ASP A 65 4.03 9.90 -0.65
CA ASP A 65 4.07 9.17 -1.92
C ASP A 65 4.46 7.71 -1.68
N LEU A 66 3.52 6.80 -1.96
CA LEU A 66 3.68 5.35 -1.81
C LEU A 66 3.75 4.65 -3.17
N GLU A 67 3.81 5.38 -4.28
CA GLU A 67 3.91 4.80 -5.62
C GLU A 67 5.09 3.82 -5.73
N TYR A 68 4.86 2.71 -6.42
CA TYR A 68 5.84 1.66 -6.72
C TYR A 68 6.37 0.85 -5.53
N VAL A 69 5.98 1.15 -4.30
CA VAL A 69 6.30 0.32 -3.13
C VAL A 69 5.81 -1.09 -3.37
N GLN A 70 6.72 -2.08 -3.33
CA GLN A 70 6.34 -3.48 -3.52
C GLN A 70 5.50 -3.93 -2.34
N ALA A 71 4.35 -4.53 -2.63
CA ALA A 71 3.35 -4.89 -1.64
C ALA A 71 2.73 -6.26 -1.95
N ARG A 72 2.23 -6.91 -0.91
CA ARG A 72 1.44 -8.14 -1.06
C ARG A 72 0.36 -8.24 0.02
N ILE A 73 -0.76 -8.84 -0.35
CA ILE A 73 -1.85 -9.19 0.56
C ILE A 73 -1.74 -10.70 0.81
N PRO A 74 -1.48 -11.13 2.06
CA PRO A 74 -1.51 -12.54 2.45
C PRO A 74 -2.91 -13.15 2.20
N GLU A 75 -2.99 -14.47 2.07
CA GLU A 75 -4.30 -15.16 2.01
C GLU A 75 -5.08 -15.07 3.32
#